data_AF-A0A7C0WCE4-F1
#
_entry.id   AF-A0A7C0WCE4-F1
#
_cell.length_a   1.000
_cell.length_b   1.000
_cell.length_c   1.000
_cell.angle_alpha   90.00
_cell.angle_beta   90.00
_cell.angle_gamma   90.00
#
_symmetry.space_group_name_H-M   'P 1'
#
loop_
_entity.id
_entity.type
_entity.pdbx_description
1 polymer ?
#
loop_
_entity_poly.entity_id
_entity_poly.type
_entity_poly.pdbx_seq_one_letter_code
_entity_poly.pdbx_strand_id
1 'polypeptide(L)'
;MAEKPIITFRIDDNFYDKLDAFTKKILHEGLELFSEEFKNIDAFYLKTLHDTSDRSDQTFRQTPKQLYLVEAIYYQVFEYINRDAFKKTKDPVLILPDCMSLMGDKCERKRKRLGKVCTRCAPNCSINKIMQ
;
A
#
# COMPACT_ATOMS: atom_id res chain seq x y z
N MET A 1 46.14 1.33 12.83
CA MET A 1 44.97 0.77 13.54
C MET A 1 43.75 1.18 12.77
N ALA A 2 42.91 0.24 12.33
CA ALA A 2 41.67 0.59 11.62
C ALA A 2 40.67 1.20 12.63
N GLU A 3 40.11 2.37 12.30
CA GLU A 3 39.07 3.00 13.13
C GLU A 3 37.86 2.07 13.27
N LYS A 4 37.43 1.85 14.51
CA LYS A 4 36.21 1.09 14.79
C LYS A 4 35.02 1.90 14.29
N PRO A 5 34.10 1.31 13.48
CA PRO A 5 32.94 2.03 13.02
C PRO A 5 32.08 2.43 14.22
N ILE A 6 31.66 3.70 14.26
CA ILE A 6 30.67 4.20 15.20
C ILE A 6 29.31 3.72 14.70
N ILE A 7 28.73 2.72 15.37
CA ILE A 7 27.48 2.03 14.97
C ILE A 7 26.23 2.77 15.50
N THR A 8 26.41 3.88 16.22
CA THR A 8 25.30 4.59 16.87
C THR A 8 24.86 5.77 16.03
N PHE A 9 23.66 5.67 15.45
CA PHE A 9 22.96 6.80 14.88
C PHE A 9 22.63 7.79 16.00
N ARG A 10 23.26 8.97 15.99
CA ARG A 10 22.81 10.08 16.84
C ARG A 10 21.67 10.80 16.14
N ILE A 11 20.50 10.70 16.73
CA ILE A 11 19.35 11.53 16.39
C ILE A 11 19.63 12.91 17.02
N ASP A 12 19.54 13.96 16.21
CA ASP A 12 19.69 15.36 16.62
C ASP A 12 18.59 15.74 17.64
N ASP A 13 18.90 16.60 18.62
CA ASP A 13 17.94 17.00 19.67
C ASP A 13 16.67 17.66 19.07
N ASN A 14 16.80 18.29 17.90
CA ASN A 14 15.72 18.94 17.16
C ASN A 14 15.04 17.99 16.13
N PHE A 15 15.31 16.68 16.15
CA PHE A 15 14.72 15.73 15.19
C PHE A 15 13.20 15.64 15.32
N TYR A 16 12.67 15.55 16.54
CA TYR A 16 11.24 15.37 16.77
C TYR A 16 10.43 16.61 16.39
N ASP A 17 10.97 17.81 16.63
CA ASP A 17 10.34 19.07 16.20
C ASP A 17 10.30 19.18 14.67
N LYS A 18 11.40 18.81 13.99
CA LYS A 18 11.43 18.72 12.51
C LYS A 18 10.43 17.69 11.99
N LEU A 19 10.33 16.53 12.64
CA LEU A 19 9.39 15.47 12.27
C LEU A 19 7.94 15.91 12.47
N ASP A 20 7.61 16.56 13.58
CA ASP A 20 6.27 17.11 13.84
C ASP A 20 5.89 18.17 12.78
N ALA A 21 6.78 19.13 12.52
CA ALA A 21 6.56 20.16 11.50
C ALA A 21 6.34 19.53 10.11
N PHE A 22 7.16 18.55 9.73
CA PHE A 22 7.02 17.84 8.46
C PHE A 22 5.73 17.01 8.39
N THR A 23 5.35 16.36 9.48
CA THR A 23 4.10 15.56 9.57
C THR A 23 2.89 16.45 9.37
N LYS A 24 2.83 17.60 10.07
CA LYS A 24 1.76 18.59 9.90
C LYS A 24 1.66 19.08 8.46
N LYS A 25 2.81 19.37 7.84
CA LYS A 25 2.88 19.78 6.44
C LYS A 25 2.33 18.71 5.49
N ILE A 26 2.80 17.46 5.61
CA ILE A 26 2.32 16.34 4.77
C ILE A 26 0.82 16.15 4.91
N LEU A 27 0.31 16.12 6.14
CA LEU A 27 -1.12 15.91 6.36
C LEU A 27 -1.94 17.06 5.81
N HIS A 28 -1.52 18.31 6.01
CA HIS A 28 -2.23 19.47 5.49
C HIS A 28 -2.27 19.47 3.95
N GLU A 29 -1.10 19.45 3.31
CA GLU A 29 -0.99 19.50 1.85
C GLU A 29 -1.64 18.28 1.20
N GLY A 30 -1.47 17.10 1.77
CA GLY A 30 -2.07 15.88 1.23
C GLY A 30 -3.60 15.87 1.34
N LEU A 31 -4.17 16.31 2.46
CA LEU A 31 -5.63 16.39 2.59
C LEU A 31 -6.25 17.45 1.69
N GLU A 32 -5.54 18.55 1.42
CA GLU A 32 -5.97 19.57 0.48
C GLU A 32 -5.93 19.02 -0.96
N LEU A 33 -4.81 18.41 -1.35
CA LEU A 33 -4.61 17.84 -2.69
C LEU A 33 -5.62 16.75 -3.03
N PHE A 34 -5.95 15.87 -2.07
CA PHE A 34 -6.90 14.75 -2.25
C PHE A 34 -8.29 15.06 -1.69
N SER A 35 -8.65 16.35 -1.56
CA SER A 35 -9.90 16.76 -0.93
C SER A 35 -11.14 16.21 -1.64
N GLU A 36 -11.12 16.15 -2.98
CA GLU A 36 -12.24 15.60 -3.77
C GLU A 36 -12.37 14.08 -3.63
N GLU A 37 -11.27 13.34 -3.62
CA GLU A 37 -11.25 11.90 -3.37
C GLU A 37 -11.70 11.58 -1.95
N PHE A 38 -11.35 12.42 -0.97
CA PHE A 38 -11.60 12.18 0.45
C PHE A 38 -12.90 12.81 0.98
N LYS A 39 -13.65 13.54 0.15
CA LYS A 39 -14.85 14.30 0.58
C LYS A 39 -15.92 13.49 1.32
N ASN A 40 -16.00 12.19 1.05
CA ASN A 40 -17.00 11.30 1.64
C ASN A 40 -16.47 10.46 2.81
N ILE A 41 -15.15 10.47 3.08
CA ILE A 41 -14.54 9.60 4.10
C ILE A 41 -15.05 9.98 5.49
N ASP A 42 -15.14 11.26 5.82
CA ASP A 42 -15.60 11.70 7.15
C ASP A 42 -17.06 11.28 7.40
N ALA A 43 -17.94 11.44 6.40
CA ALA A 43 -19.33 11.01 6.50
C ALA A 43 -19.47 9.48 6.63
N PHE A 44 -18.62 8.71 5.93
CA PHE A 44 -18.57 7.26 6.07
C PHE A 44 -18.07 6.84 7.45
N TYR A 45 -16.94 7.41 7.89
CA TYR A 45 -16.34 7.19 9.20
C TYR A 45 -17.37 7.41 10.32
N LEU A 46 -18.04 8.55 10.34
CA LEU A 46 -19.08 8.88 11.32
C LEU A 46 -20.24 7.87 11.34
N LYS A 47 -20.69 7.39 10.18
CA LYS A 47 -21.74 6.35 10.11
C LYS A 47 -21.31 5.02 10.69
N THR A 48 -20.00 4.73 10.66
CA THR A 48 -19.45 3.44 11.12
C THR A 48 -18.98 3.45 12.57
N LEU A 49 -18.82 4.63 13.19
CA LEU A 49 -18.45 4.74 14.60
C LEU A 49 -19.45 4.09 15.56
N HIS A 50 -20.73 4.09 15.19
CA HIS A 50 -21.81 3.48 15.97
C HIS A 50 -22.14 2.06 15.53
N ASP A 51 -21.42 1.51 14.54
CA ASP A 51 -21.59 0.13 14.09
C ASP A 51 -20.99 -0.81 15.15
N THR A 52 -21.85 -1.49 15.90
CA THR A 52 -21.49 -2.49 16.92
C THR A 52 -21.48 -3.92 16.37
N SER A 53 -21.65 -4.10 15.05
CA SER A 53 -21.59 -5.43 14.46
C SER A 53 -20.22 -6.06 14.66
N ASP A 54 -20.19 -7.35 15.00
CA ASP A 54 -18.97 -8.15 15.17
C ASP A 54 -18.40 -8.56 13.81
N ARG A 55 -18.15 -7.56 12.98
CA ARG A 55 -17.54 -7.75 11.67
C ARG A 55 -16.02 -7.69 11.80
N SER A 56 -15.35 -8.66 11.19
CA SER A 56 -13.88 -8.71 11.16
C SER A 56 -13.21 -7.52 10.45
N ASP A 57 -13.97 -6.69 9.72
CA ASP A 57 -13.48 -5.50 9.01
C ASP A 57 -13.81 -4.16 9.70
N GLN A 58 -14.32 -4.18 10.93
CA GLN A 58 -14.77 -2.98 11.65
C GLN A 58 -13.67 -1.92 11.76
N THR A 59 -12.43 -2.31 12.08
CA THR A 59 -11.28 -1.41 12.23
C THR A 59 -10.95 -0.63 10.94
N PHE A 60 -11.05 -1.28 9.77
CA PHE A 60 -10.79 -0.61 8.48
C PHE A 60 -11.85 0.45 8.18
N ARG A 61 -13.11 0.16 8.53
CA ARG A 61 -14.24 1.08 8.30
C ARG A 61 -14.18 2.31 9.19
N GLN A 62 -13.59 2.16 10.37
CA GLN A 62 -13.39 3.22 11.37
C GLN A 62 -12.00 3.86 11.28
N THR A 63 -11.39 3.89 10.09
CA THR A 63 -10.10 4.57 9.88
C THR A 63 -10.35 6.03 9.46
N PRO A 64 -9.81 7.04 10.17
CA PRO A 64 -9.94 8.44 9.76
C PRO A 64 -9.10 8.73 8.50
N LYS A 65 -9.50 9.75 7.72
CA LYS A 65 -8.85 10.08 6.43
C LYS A 65 -7.34 10.36 6.53
N GLN A 66 -6.87 10.87 7.67
CA GLN A 66 -5.44 11.09 7.94
C GLN A 66 -4.66 9.76 7.88
N LEU A 67 -5.19 8.69 8.49
CA LEU A 67 -4.55 7.39 8.47
C LEU A 67 -4.60 6.77 7.07
N TYR A 68 -5.72 6.91 6.36
CA TYR A 68 -5.80 6.52 4.95
C TYR A 68 -4.72 7.20 4.09
N LEU A 69 -4.49 8.50 4.29
CA LEU A 69 -3.42 9.23 3.59
C LEU A 69 -2.04 8.68 3.94
N VAL A 70 -1.76 8.44 5.22
CA VAL A 70 -0.48 7.88 5.69
C VAL A 70 -0.24 6.49 5.10
N GLU A 71 -1.26 5.63 5.06
CA GLU A 71 -1.16 4.30 4.45
C GLU A 71 -0.90 4.39 2.94
N ALA A 72 -1.63 5.26 2.22
CA ALA A 72 -1.41 5.48 0.79
C ALA A 72 0.02 5.98 0.50
N ILE A 73 0.51 6.93 1.30
CA ILE A 73 1.90 7.42 1.21
C ILE A 73 2.88 6.29 1.51
N TYR A 74 2.64 5.49 2.54
CA TYR A 74 3.50 4.34 2.88
C TYR A 74 3.63 3.38 1.70
N TYR A 75 2.52 2.97 1.08
CA TYR A 75 2.56 2.09 -0.09
C TYR A 75 3.28 2.75 -1.27
N GLN A 76 3.03 4.03 -1.52
CA GLN A 76 3.69 4.76 -2.61
C GLN A 76 5.20 4.90 -2.38
N VAL A 77 5.64 5.21 -1.16
CA VAL A 77 7.06 5.30 -0.79
C VAL A 77 7.71 3.93 -0.90
N PHE A 78 7.05 2.88 -0.41
CA PHE A 78 7.54 1.51 -0.53
C PHE A 78 7.73 1.14 -2.00
N GLU A 79 6.73 1.40 -2.86
CA GLU A 79 6.86 1.18 -4.30
C GLU A 79 8.01 2.00 -4.88
N TYR A 80 8.04 3.30 -4.61
CA TYR A 80 9.03 4.23 -5.16
C TYR A 80 10.47 3.79 -4.86
N ILE A 81 10.74 3.40 -3.61
CA ILE A 81 12.07 2.94 -3.17
C ILE A 81 12.44 1.60 -3.84
N ASN A 82 11.49 0.67 -3.93
CA ASN A 82 11.77 -0.69 -4.39
C ASN A 82 11.61 -0.88 -5.91
N ARG A 83 11.07 0.10 -6.63
CA ARG A 83 10.69 -0.02 -8.05
C ARG A 83 11.86 -0.46 -8.94
N ASP A 84 13.05 0.09 -8.74
CA ASP A 84 14.20 -0.26 -9.57
C ASP A 84 14.75 -1.66 -9.27
N ALA A 85 14.78 -2.06 -8.00
CA ALA A 85 15.15 -3.41 -7.60
C ALA A 85 14.14 -4.43 -8.14
N PHE A 86 12.85 -4.11 -8.04
CA PHE A 86 11.77 -4.92 -8.61
C PHE A 86 11.91 -5.07 -10.13
N LYS A 87 12.14 -3.98 -10.88
CA LYS A 87 12.34 -4.02 -12.34
C LYS A 87 13.56 -4.85 -12.79
N LYS A 88 14.62 -4.88 -11.97
CA LYS A 88 15.84 -5.66 -12.24
C LYS A 88 15.71 -7.13 -11.83
N THR A 89 14.63 -7.50 -11.13
CA THR A 89 14.40 -8.88 -10.70
C THR A 89 14.06 -9.73 -11.92
N LYS A 90 14.86 -10.78 -12.15
CA LYS A 90 14.70 -11.69 -13.30
C LYS A 90 13.36 -12.42 -13.30
N ASP A 91 12.92 -12.84 -12.11
CA ASP A 91 11.69 -13.62 -11.91
C ASP A 91 10.81 -12.96 -10.83
N PRO A 92 10.09 -11.85 -11.15
CA PRO A 92 9.28 -11.14 -10.17
C PRO A 92 8.10 -11.99 -9.73
N VAL A 93 7.88 -12.07 -8.42
CA VAL A 93 6.70 -12.70 -7.82
C VAL A 93 5.68 -11.61 -7.51
N LEU A 94 4.53 -11.68 -8.19
CA LEU A 94 3.38 -10.82 -7.92
C LEU A 94 2.34 -11.61 -7.13
N ILE A 95 1.95 -11.10 -5.96
CA ILE A 95 0.82 -11.63 -5.19
C ILE A 95 -0.41 -10.84 -5.61
N LEU A 96 -1.35 -11.52 -6.28
CA LEU A 96 -2.57 -10.91 -6.80
C LEU A 96 -3.79 -11.62 -6.23
N PRO A 97 -4.85 -10.89 -5.86
CA PRO A 97 -6.09 -11.51 -5.42
C PRO A 97 -6.80 -12.20 -6.60
N ASP A 98 -7.51 -13.28 -6.29
CA ASP A 98 -8.14 -14.12 -7.31
C ASP A 98 -9.27 -13.42 -8.06
N CYS A 99 -9.89 -12.42 -7.43
CA CYS A 99 -10.93 -11.58 -8.00
C CYS A 99 -10.46 -10.76 -9.22
N MET A 100 -9.15 -10.61 -9.43
CA MET A 100 -8.59 -9.97 -10.62
C MET A 100 -8.56 -10.89 -11.84
N SER A 101 -8.79 -12.19 -11.64
CA SER A 101 -8.93 -13.13 -12.75
C SER A 101 -10.30 -12.95 -13.40
N LEU A 102 -10.34 -12.86 -14.73
CA LEU A 102 -11.60 -12.66 -15.46
C LEU A 102 -12.59 -13.82 -15.24
N MET A 103 -12.05 -15.02 -15.02
CA MET A 103 -12.79 -16.28 -15.09
C MET A 103 -12.87 -17.03 -13.75
N GLY A 104 -12.28 -16.48 -12.67
CA GLY A 104 -12.26 -17.11 -11.35
C GLY A 104 -11.73 -18.55 -11.39
N ASP A 105 -12.57 -19.49 -10.99
CA ASP A 105 -12.28 -20.93 -11.00
C ASP A 105 -12.06 -21.51 -12.41
N LYS A 106 -12.57 -20.85 -13.45
CA LYS A 106 -12.36 -21.23 -14.86
C LYS A 106 -11.06 -20.67 -15.44
N CYS A 107 -10.23 -20.01 -14.62
CA CYS A 107 -8.91 -19.52 -15.06
C CYS A 107 -7.96 -20.69 -15.35
N GLU A 108 -7.36 -20.71 -16.54
CA GLU A 108 -6.42 -21.76 -16.98
C GLU A 108 -5.00 -21.65 -16.38
N ARG A 109 -4.85 -20.92 -15.27
CA ARG A 109 -3.57 -20.80 -14.55
C ARG A 109 -3.08 -22.17 -14.09
N LYS A 110 -1.78 -22.43 -14.25
CA LYS A 110 -1.17 -23.71 -13.87
C LYS A 110 -0.58 -23.63 -12.47
N ARG A 111 -0.84 -24.64 -11.64
CA ARG A 111 -0.20 -24.76 -10.32
C ARG A 111 1.26 -25.18 -10.48
N LYS A 112 2.18 -24.44 -9.86
CA LYS A 112 3.61 -24.77 -9.73
C LYS A 112 4.00 -24.79 -8.25
N ARG A 113 5.27 -25.14 -7.97
CA ARG A 113 5.83 -25.24 -6.61
C ARG A 113 5.59 -23.98 -5.75
N LEU A 114 5.72 -22.80 -6.34
CA LEU A 114 5.64 -21.50 -5.63
C LEU A 114 4.29 -20.79 -5.78
N GLY A 115 3.26 -21.47 -6.30
CA GLY A 115 1.94 -20.87 -6.51
C GLY A 115 1.39 -21.10 -7.92
N LYS A 116 0.32 -20.39 -8.25
CA LYS A 116 -0.33 -20.49 -9.57
C LYS A 116 0.31 -19.50 -10.54
N VAL A 117 0.63 -19.94 -11.74
CA VAL A 117 1.24 -19.12 -12.80
C VAL A 117 0.20 -18.84 -13.89
N CYS A 118 0.05 -17.56 -14.24
CA CYS A 118 -0.82 -17.12 -15.33
C CYS A 118 -0.35 -17.73 -16.66
N THR A 119 -1.28 -18.31 -17.42
CA THR A 119 -1.04 -18.89 -18.75
C THR A 119 -1.40 -17.93 -19.89
N ARG A 120 -1.81 -16.69 -19.56
CA ARG A 120 -2.24 -15.66 -20.52
C ARG A 120 -3.41 -16.11 -21.42
N CYS A 121 -4.33 -16.91 -20.88
CA CYS A 121 -5.47 -17.48 -21.61
C CYS A 121 -6.48 -16.42 -22.13
N ALA A 122 -6.50 -15.21 -21.57
CA ALA A 122 -7.39 -14.12 -21.99
C ALA A 122 -6.62 -12.78 -22.11
N PRO A 123 -6.58 -12.14 -23.29
CA PRO A 123 -5.88 -10.86 -23.51
C PRO A 123 -6.41 -9.70 -22.65
N ASN A 124 -7.70 -9.70 -22.33
CA ASN A 124 -8.35 -8.62 -21.57
C ASN A 124 -8.30 -8.80 -20.04
N CYS A 125 -7.80 -9.93 -19.53
CA CYS A 125 -7.69 -10.17 -18.09
C CYS A 125 -6.70 -9.21 -17.42
N SER A 126 -7.07 -8.63 -16.27
CA SER A 126 -6.23 -7.70 -15.51
C SER A 126 -4.87 -8.31 -15.13
N ILE A 127 -4.83 -9.59 -14.76
CA ILE A 127 -3.58 -10.30 -14.47
C ILE A 127 -2.67 -10.36 -15.70
N ASN A 128 -3.22 -10.59 -16.90
CA ASN A 128 -2.43 -10.64 -18.13
C ASN A 128 -1.82 -9.26 -18.47
N LYS A 129 -2.60 -8.18 -18.29
CA LYS A 129 -2.13 -6.80 -18.53
C LYS A 129 -0.99 -6.38 -17.61
N ILE A 130 -1.00 -6.82 -16.35
CA ILE A 130 0.05 -6.49 -15.36
C ILE A 130 1.36 -7.27 -15.63
N MET A 131 1.27 -8.45 -16.25
CA MET A 131 2.42 -9.30 -16.56
C MET A 131 3.10 -8.97 -17.90
N GLN A 132 2.71 -7.88 -18.57
CA GLN A 132 3.37 -7.35 -19.76
C GLN A 132 4.41 -6.31 -19.35
#